data_AF-A0A3A6JFT0-F1
#
_entry.id   AF-A0A3A6JFT0-F1
#
_cell.length_a   1.000
_cell.length_b   1.000
_cell.length_c   1.000
_cell.angle_alpha   90.00
_cell.angle_beta   90.00
_cell.angle_gamma   90.00
#
_symmetry.space_group_name_H-M   'P 1'
#
loop_
_entity.id
_entity.type
_entity.pdbx_description
1 polymer ?
#
loop_
_entity_poly.entity_id
_entity_poly.type
_entity_poly.pdbx_seq_one_letter_code
_entity_poly.pdbx_strand_id
1 'polypeptide(L)'
;MRYAIDSKGTVLPLPPNQNMIRFIPIEVRAKELVRFTSEFAELLNGAGINTQNAKYCYMIQPLYASERLVYFTRTELSSSSQAVRMANELDKHPELLNQPDMLELLQSIFQDTRGTPRWYLISVGYVELERNLYDCKRINLTYHQPVFFHRFQKVIQKEQIAKEELELAVPCEKYRFFSNDINFSDREMLIDIALERDIVGGKESVFDMKVYQAVKQYRQMKFSQKDVFSNTAAKCLKDLNTHTSWKKKDVYIAYDTAKKLIKSVYKNAYGICYKDTRITAYLTPERFLTMYVGGTRDRPLYIIDGNFLTIEQLKDYLMSLQELPVVPWFADKVQPYIEVRKPQKASKAQRNVLQWNKKRKKKKPRKEK
;
A
#
# COMPACT_ATOMS: atom_id res chain seq x y z
N MET A 1 19.57 -3.69 16.60
CA MET A 1 18.59 -2.64 16.94
C MET A 1 17.37 -2.72 16.01
N ARG A 2 16.16 -2.36 16.45
CA ARG A 2 14.97 -2.25 15.56
C ARG A 2 14.86 -0.81 15.05
N TYR A 3 14.25 -0.62 13.89
CA TYR A 3 14.06 0.71 13.29
C TYR A 3 12.59 0.91 12.90
N ALA A 4 12.13 2.15 13.01
CA ALA A 4 10.88 2.61 12.44
C ALA A 4 11.16 3.70 11.41
N ILE A 5 10.17 3.98 10.57
CA ILE A 5 10.20 5.15 9.68
C ILE A 5 8.99 6.00 10.04
N ASP A 6 9.23 7.26 10.39
CA ASP A 6 8.15 8.21 10.68
C ASP A 6 7.45 8.69 9.40
N SER A 7 6.38 9.47 9.54
CA SER A 7 5.64 10.00 8.39
C SER A 7 6.42 10.96 7.49
N LYS A 8 7.62 11.40 7.90
CA LYS A 8 8.50 12.27 7.11
C LYS A 8 9.56 11.47 6.35
N GLY A 9 9.53 10.14 6.45
CA GLY A 9 10.54 9.27 5.85
C GLY A 9 11.86 9.31 6.61
N THR A 10 11.85 9.66 7.90
CA THR A 10 13.05 9.63 8.77
C THR A 10 13.14 8.28 9.44
N VAL A 11 14.31 7.64 9.35
CA VAL A 11 14.56 6.39 10.05
C VAL A 11 14.93 6.66 11.50
N LEU A 12 14.22 6.03 12.43
CA LEU A 12 14.35 6.22 13.87
C LEU A 12 14.71 4.89 14.55
N PRO A 13 15.72 4.87 15.44
CA PRO A 13 16.01 3.69 16.24
C PRO A 13 14.89 3.46 17.25
N LEU A 14 14.43 2.21 17.36
CA LEU A 14 13.44 1.79 18.34
C LEU A 14 14.12 1.14 19.55
N PRO A 15 13.73 1.53 20.78
CA PRO A 15 14.06 0.78 21.99
C PRO A 15 13.57 -0.68 21.90
N PRO A 16 14.25 -1.63 22.58
CA PRO A 16 13.87 -3.05 22.54
C PRO A 16 12.41 -3.34 22.89
N ASN A 17 11.82 -2.53 23.79
CA ASN A 17 10.47 -2.71 24.32
C ASN A 17 9.39 -2.00 23.50
N GLN A 18 9.75 -1.30 22.42
CA GLN A 18 8.81 -0.54 21.62
C GLN A 18 8.40 -1.32 20.36
N ASN A 19 7.08 -1.46 20.17
CA ASN A 19 6.52 -2.01 18.94
C ASN A 19 6.65 -1.00 17.79
N MET A 20 6.91 -1.52 16.58
CA MET A 20 7.03 -0.72 15.36
C MET A 20 5.67 -0.15 14.92
N ILE A 21 4.59 -0.87 15.21
CA ILE A 21 3.23 -0.50 14.85
C ILE A 21 2.56 0.12 16.07
N ARG A 22 2.00 1.32 15.90
CA ARG A 22 1.13 1.98 16.88
C ARG A 22 -0.30 2.02 16.35
N PHE A 23 -1.24 1.99 17.27
CA PHE A 23 -2.67 2.06 16.97
C PHE A 23 -3.29 3.28 17.65
N ILE A 24 -4.21 3.93 16.94
CA ILE A 24 -5.07 4.98 17.48
C ILE A 24 -6.47 4.37 17.67
N PRO A 25 -7.17 4.67 18.79
CA PRO A 25 -8.55 4.26 18.99
C PRO A 25 -9.46 4.61 17.81
N ILE A 26 -10.39 3.73 17.48
CA ILE A 26 -11.25 3.87 16.30
C ILE A 26 -12.12 5.12 16.40
N GLU A 27 -12.55 5.49 17.61
CA GLU A 27 -13.40 6.65 17.89
C GLU A 27 -12.68 7.97 17.57
N VAL A 28 -11.37 8.02 17.82
CA VAL A 28 -10.53 9.17 17.46
C VAL A 28 -10.40 9.26 15.94
N ARG A 29 -10.15 8.12 15.28
CA ARG A 29 -10.06 8.04 13.81
C ARG A 29 -11.37 8.44 13.14
N ALA A 30 -12.52 8.03 13.68
CA ALA A 30 -13.83 8.42 13.21
C ALA A 30 -14.04 9.95 13.29
N LYS A 31 -13.68 10.59 14.40
CA LYS A 31 -13.73 12.06 14.52
C LYS A 31 -12.82 12.76 13.51
N GLU A 32 -11.62 12.24 13.28
CA GLU A 32 -10.71 12.76 12.26
C GLU A 32 -11.23 12.56 10.83
N LEU A 33 -12.01 11.52 10.58
CA LEU A 33 -12.69 11.29 9.29
C LEU A 33 -13.87 12.24 9.08
N VAL A 34 -14.65 12.55 10.12
CA VAL A 34 -15.71 13.57 10.03
C VAL A 34 -15.13 14.91 9.61
N ARG A 35 -14.07 15.36 10.29
CA ARG A 35 -13.37 16.61 9.90
C ARG A 35 -12.84 16.55 8.49
N PHE A 36 -12.21 15.44 8.09
CA PHE A 36 -11.74 15.24 6.72
C PHE A 36 -12.89 15.33 5.71
N THR A 37 -14.04 14.73 6.01
CA THR A 37 -15.22 14.71 5.13
C THR A 37 -15.70 16.13 4.86
N SER A 38 -15.77 16.99 5.88
CA SER A 38 -16.13 18.40 5.71
C SER A 38 -15.12 19.16 4.83
N GLU A 39 -13.82 19.05 5.13
CA GLU A 39 -12.77 19.68 4.32
C GLU A 39 -12.77 19.18 2.87
N PHE A 40 -13.04 17.88 2.65
CA PHE A 40 -13.08 17.28 1.33
C PHE A 40 -14.33 17.68 0.55
N ALA A 41 -15.49 17.76 1.20
CA ALA A 41 -16.73 18.23 0.59
C ALA A 41 -16.61 19.69 0.10
N GLU A 42 -15.91 20.55 0.85
CA GLU A 42 -15.60 21.91 0.40
C GLU A 42 -14.74 21.93 -0.87
N LEU A 43 -13.73 21.06 -0.97
CA LEU A 43 -12.92 20.93 -2.19
C LEU A 43 -13.74 20.42 -3.38
N LEU A 44 -14.63 19.45 -3.16
CA LEU A 44 -15.53 18.96 -4.19
C LEU A 44 -16.50 20.05 -4.67
N ASN A 45 -17.09 20.82 -3.75
CA ASN A 45 -17.92 21.99 -4.07
C ASN A 45 -17.12 23.03 -4.88
N GLY A 46 -15.87 23.32 -4.48
CA GLY A 46 -14.98 24.22 -5.21
C GLY A 46 -14.64 23.73 -6.62
N ALA A 47 -14.62 22.42 -6.85
CA ALA A 47 -14.49 21.80 -8.16
C ALA A 47 -15.82 21.72 -8.96
N GLY A 48 -16.92 22.23 -8.39
CA GLY A 48 -18.25 22.22 -9.00
C GLY A 48 -18.96 20.87 -8.93
N ILE A 49 -18.71 20.07 -7.90
CA ILE A 49 -19.52 18.90 -7.53
C ILE A 49 -20.42 19.33 -6.37
N ASN A 50 -21.75 19.25 -6.54
CA ASN A 50 -22.68 19.61 -5.47
C ASN A 50 -22.68 18.53 -4.36
N THR A 51 -22.30 18.93 -3.15
CA THR A 51 -22.25 18.03 -1.97
C THR A 51 -23.32 18.31 -0.91
N GLN A 52 -24.28 19.22 -1.18
CA GLN A 52 -25.23 19.72 -0.17
C GLN A 52 -26.01 18.61 0.57
N ASN A 53 -26.42 17.57 -0.14
CA ASN A 53 -27.17 16.43 0.42
C ASN A 53 -26.32 15.17 0.54
N ALA A 54 -25.03 15.24 0.20
CA ALA A 54 -24.18 14.07 0.14
C ALA A 54 -23.93 13.50 1.53
N LYS A 55 -24.13 12.18 1.68
CA LYS A 55 -23.72 11.46 2.88
C LYS A 55 -22.62 10.46 2.55
N TYR A 56 -21.85 10.11 3.58
CA TYR A 56 -20.64 9.32 3.46
C TYR A 56 -20.63 8.21 4.49
N CYS A 57 -20.14 7.04 4.13
CA CYS A 57 -19.82 5.96 5.07
C CYS A 57 -18.32 5.96 5.38
N TYR A 58 -17.92 5.29 6.48
CA TYR A 58 -16.52 5.09 6.80
C TYR A 58 -16.17 3.60 6.88
N MET A 59 -14.98 3.24 6.40
CA MET A 59 -14.36 1.94 6.68
C MET A 59 -13.03 2.21 7.39
N ILE A 60 -12.83 1.66 8.58
CA ILE A 60 -11.61 1.86 9.37
C ILE A 60 -10.98 0.52 9.66
N GLN A 61 -9.74 0.27 9.23
CA GLN A 61 -9.02 -0.94 9.66
C GLN A 61 -8.60 -0.78 11.12
N PRO A 62 -9.19 -1.52 12.07
CA PRO A 62 -8.96 -1.27 13.50
C PRO A 62 -7.50 -1.49 13.90
N LEU A 63 -6.88 -2.50 13.30
CA LEU A 63 -5.54 -3.00 13.63
C LEU A 63 -4.57 -2.75 12.47
N TYR A 64 -4.84 -1.75 11.62
CA TYR A 64 -3.95 -1.40 10.51
C TYR A 64 -4.02 0.09 10.14
N ALA A 65 -3.30 0.46 9.09
CA ALA A 65 -3.02 1.83 8.69
C ALA A 65 -4.07 2.50 7.80
N SER A 66 -5.02 1.77 7.22
CA SER A 66 -5.92 2.32 6.20
C SER A 66 -7.30 2.71 6.75
N GLU A 67 -7.85 3.77 6.16
CA GLU A 67 -9.22 4.27 6.35
C GLU A 67 -9.80 4.57 4.97
N ARG A 68 -11.11 4.42 4.80
CA ARG A 68 -11.81 4.82 3.58
C ARG A 68 -12.96 5.74 3.91
N LEU A 69 -13.03 6.86 3.20
CA LEU A 69 -14.25 7.64 3.02
C LEU A 69 -15.00 7.05 1.83
N VAL A 70 -16.20 6.55 2.06
CA VAL A 70 -17.05 5.94 1.02
C VAL A 70 -18.16 6.91 0.67
N TYR A 71 -18.42 7.13 -0.61
CA TYR A 71 -19.49 7.98 -1.11
C TYR A 71 -20.25 7.29 -2.24
N PHE A 72 -21.51 7.70 -2.41
CA PHE A 72 -22.39 7.19 -3.45
C PHE A 72 -22.41 8.17 -4.62
N THR A 73 -22.54 7.63 -5.83
CA THR A 73 -22.77 8.42 -7.03
C THR A 73 -23.99 7.90 -7.76
N ARG A 74 -24.69 8.81 -8.44
CA ARG A 74 -25.85 8.51 -9.27
C ARG A 74 -25.63 9.03 -10.68
N THR A 75 -25.96 8.20 -11.65
CA THR A 75 -25.94 8.56 -13.07
C THR A 75 -27.33 8.33 -13.63
N GLU A 76 -27.98 9.38 -14.14
CA GLU A 76 -29.32 9.30 -14.71
C GLU A 76 -29.31 8.47 -15.99
N LEU A 77 -30.29 7.59 -16.15
CA LEU A 77 -30.46 6.73 -17.32
C LEU A 77 -31.76 7.08 -18.05
N SER A 78 -31.72 7.03 -19.38
CA SER A 78 -32.94 7.16 -20.19
C SER A 78 -33.89 6.00 -19.90
N SER A 79 -35.17 6.31 -19.75
CA SER A 79 -36.25 5.33 -19.62
C SER A 79 -36.32 4.35 -20.82
N SER A 80 -35.87 4.80 -21.99
CA SER A 80 -35.79 3.99 -23.22
C SER A 80 -34.54 3.12 -23.31
N SER A 81 -33.59 3.24 -22.36
CA SER A 81 -32.34 2.49 -22.42
C SER A 81 -32.57 1.00 -22.21
N GLN A 82 -31.81 0.17 -22.94
CA GLN A 82 -31.86 -1.28 -22.80
C GLN A 82 -31.53 -1.71 -21.36
N ALA A 83 -30.59 -1.04 -20.69
CA ALA A 83 -30.22 -1.34 -19.31
C ALA A 83 -31.39 -1.15 -18.34
N VAL A 84 -32.17 -0.07 -18.48
CA VAL A 84 -33.37 0.16 -17.65
C VAL A 84 -34.43 -0.90 -17.91
N ARG A 85 -34.67 -1.24 -19.18
CA ARG A 85 -35.61 -2.32 -19.54
C ARG A 85 -35.21 -3.65 -18.91
N MET A 86 -33.95 -4.05 -19.08
CA MET A 86 -33.43 -5.30 -18.52
C MET A 86 -33.43 -5.32 -17.00
N ALA A 87 -33.15 -4.19 -16.33
CA ALA A 87 -33.21 -4.09 -14.88
C ALA A 87 -34.64 -4.28 -14.34
N ASN A 88 -35.64 -3.73 -15.02
CA ASN A 88 -37.05 -3.90 -14.64
C ASN A 88 -37.58 -5.32 -14.95
N GLU A 89 -36.93 -6.04 -15.85
CA GLU A 89 -37.33 -7.38 -16.30
C GLU A 89 -36.37 -8.49 -15.82
N LEU A 90 -35.56 -8.23 -14.79
CA LEU A 90 -34.52 -9.15 -14.29
C LEU A 90 -35.00 -10.60 -14.12
N ASP A 91 -36.21 -10.80 -13.56
CA ASP A 91 -36.79 -12.12 -13.33
C ASP A 91 -37.11 -12.90 -14.62
N LYS A 92 -37.23 -12.19 -15.76
CA LYS A 92 -37.48 -12.79 -17.08
C LYS A 92 -36.19 -13.22 -17.79
N HIS A 93 -35.03 -12.96 -17.20
CA HIS A 93 -33.71 -13.16 -17.80
C HIS A 93 -32.79 -14.07 -16.96
N PRO A 94 -33.14 -15.36 -16.76
CA PRO A 94 -32.34 -16.29 -15.96
C PRO A 94 -30.92 -16.50 -16.49
N GLU A 95 -30.69 -16.26 -17.79
CA GLU A 95 -29.37 -16.32 -18.41
C GLU A 95 -28.35 -15.33 -17.81
N LEU A 96 -28.83 -14.25 -17.18
CA LEU A 96 -27.97 -13.25 -16.53
C LEU A 96 -27.25 -13.79 -15.30
N LEU A 97 -27.71 -14.92 -14.72
CA LEU A 97 -27.01 -15.60 -13.63
C LEU A 97 -25.59 -16.04 -14.03
N ASN A 98 -25.37 -16.29 -15.32
CA ASN A 98 -24.05 -16.65 -15.87
C ASN A 98 -23.22 -15.41 -16.29
N GLN A 99 -23.74 -14.20 -16.07
CA GLN A 99 -23.10 -12.92 -16.44
C GLN A 99 -23.01 -12.00 -15.20
N PRO A 100 -22.12 -12.30 -14.24
CA PRO A 100 -22.12 -11.65 -12.92
C PRO A 100 -21.89 -10.14 -12.98
N ASP A 101 -21.02 -9.65 -13.86
CA ASP A 101 -20.74 -8.21 -13.99
C ASP A 101 -21.97 -7.44 -14.53
N MET A 102 -22.67 -8.03 -15.50
CA MET A 102 -23.89 -7.43 -16.05
C MET A 102 -25.02 -7.46 -15.02
N LEU A 103 -25.17 -8.57 -14.29
CA LEU A 103 -26.14 -8.70 -13.21
C LEU A 103 -25.89 -7.66 -12.11
N GLU A 104 -24.63 -7.46 -11.70
CA GLU A 104 -24.23 -6.45 -10.71
C GLU A 104 -24.56 -5.02 -11.15
N LEU A 105 -24.37 -4.71 -12.43
CA LEU A 105 -24.78 -3.43 -13.02
C LEU A 105 -26.30 -3.25 -12.94
N LEU A 106 -27.07 -4.21 -13.46
CA LEU A 106 -28.53 -4.12 -13.54
C LEU A 106 -29.18 -4.03 -12.16
N GLN A 107 -28.68 -4.79 -11.19
CA GLN A 107 -29.15 -4.75 -9.79
C GLN A 107 -28.80 -3.43 -9.07
N SER A 108 -27.94 -2.61 -9.66
CA SER A 108 -27.58 -1.28 -9.14
C SER A 108 -28.36 -0.14 -9.81
N ILE A 109 -29.31 -0.44 -10.69
CA ILE A 109 -30.23 0.54 -11.29
C ILE A 109 -31.46 0.67 -10.40
N PHE A 110 -31.66 1.86 -9.85
CA PHE A 110 -32.81 2.18 -9.00
C PHE A 110 -33.75 3.14 -9.69
N GLN A 111 -35.03 2.98 -9.41
CA GLN A 111 -36.08 3.89 -9.88
C GLN A 111 -36.42 4.86 -8.75
N ASP A 112 -36.40 6.16 -9.05
CA ASP A 112 -37.04 7.18 -8.22
C ASP A 112 -38.52 7.26 -8.63
N THR A 113 -39.41 7.01 -7.67
CA THR A 113 -40.86 6.98 -7.91
C THR A 113 -41.56 8.28 -7.52
N ARG A 114 -40.82 9.26 -6.99
CA ARG A 114 -41.37 10.55 -6.55
C ARG A 114 -41.60 11.47 -7.76
N GLY A 115 -42.83 11.47 -8.27
CA GLY A 115 -43.24 12.26 -9.43
C GLY A 115 -43.05 11.49 -10.74
N THR A 116 -42.53 12.15 -11.78
CA THR A 116 -42.24 11.46 -13.04
C THR A 116 -41.12 10.45 -12.82
N PRO A 117 -41.33 9.15 -13.11
CA PRO A 117 -40.32 8.14 -12.83
C PRO A 117 -39.00 8.42 -13.52
N ARG A 118 -37.91 8.31 -12.76
CA ARG A 118 -36.53 8.43 -13.25
C ARG A 118 -35.71 7.23 -12.82
N TRP A 119 -34.68 6.89 -13.59
CA TRP A 119 -33.82 5.75 -13.30
C TRP A 119 -32.39 6.23 -13.11
N TYR A 120 -31.75 5.71 -12.07
CA TYR A 120 -30.39 6.07 -11.69
C TYR A 120 -29.55 4.81 -11.51
N LEU A 121 -28.40 4.77 -12.16
CA LEU A 121 -27.35 3.81 -11.82
C LEU A 121 -26.62 4.31 -10.57
N ILE A 122 -26.67 3.53 -9.49
CA ILE A 122 -25.96 3.82 -8.25
C ILE A 122 -24.60 3.13 -8.25
N SER A 123 -23.54 3.92 -8.07
CA SER A 123 -22.17 3.43 -7.90
C SER A 123 -21.58 3.93 -6.58
N VAL A 124 -20.51 3.30 -6.13
CA VAL A 124 -19.86 3.56 -4.85
C VAL A 124 -18.38 3.82 -5.10
N GLY A 125 -17.96 5.06 -4.86
CA GLY A 125 -16.56 5.46 -4.88
C GLY A 125 -15.98 5.51 -3.47
N TYR A 126 -14.66 5.48 -3.36
CA TYR A 126 -14.01 5.72 -2.09
C TYR A 126 -12.67 6.43 -2.24
N VAL A 127 -12.34 7.20 -1.21
CA VAL A 127 -11.02 7.81 -1.03
C VAL A 127 -10.35 7.11 0.14
N GLU A 128 -9.21 6.50 -0.12
CA GLU A 128 -8.42 5.77 0.86
C GLU A 128 -7.36 6.69 1.49
N LEU A 129 -7.30 6.70 2.83
CA LEU A 129 -6.34 7.43 3.62
C LEU A 129 -5.38 6.44 4.28
N GLU A 130 -4.10 6.56 3.95
CA GLU A 130 -3.06 5.71 4.54
C GLU A 130 -2.35 6.45 5.68
N ARG A 131 -2.17 5.79 6.82
CA ARG A 131 -1.39 6.28 7.95
C ARG A 131 -0.01 5.64 8.02
N ASN A 132 0.98 6.40 8.47
CA ASN A 132 2.26 5.85 8.86
C ASN A 132 2.08 4.89 10.06
N LEU A 133 2.67 3.70 9.97
CA LEU A 133 2.54 2.65 11.00
C LEU A 133 3.17 3.04 12.35
N TYR A 134 4.14 3.95 12.35
CA TYR A 134 4.90 4.31 13.55
C TYR A 134 4.34 5.53 14.28
N ASP A 135 4.13 6.66 13.60
CA ASP A 135 3.63 7.89 14.22
C ASP A 135 2.12 8.14 13.99
N CYS A 136 1.45 7.23 13.27
CA CYS A 136 0.01 7.24 12.96
C CYS A 136 -0.50 8.49 12.22
N LYS A 137 0.39 9.31 11.65
CA LYS A 137 -0.01 10.45 10.81
C LYS A 137 -0.39 9.96 9.42
N ARG A 138 -1.46 10.50 8.85
CA ARG A 138 -1.85 10.24 7.44
C ARG A 138 -0.71 10.63 6.50
N ILE A 139 -0.21 9.73 5.68
CA ILE A 139 0.90 9.96 4.74
C ILE A 139 0.43 10.05 3.30
N ASN A 140 -0.66 9.39 2.95
CA ASN A 140 -1.15 9.32 1.57
C ASN A 140 -2.68 9.35 1.51
N LEU A 141 -3.18 9.76 0.34
CA LEU A 141 -4.60 9.84 0.00
C LEU A 141 -4.74 9.35 -1.44
N THR A 142 -5.59 8.34 -1.65
CA THR A 142 -5.74 7.69 -2.95
C THR A 142 -7.22 7.67 -3.33
N TYR A 143 -7.50 8.06 -4.56
CA TYR A 143 -8.84 7.95 -5.14
C TYR A 143 -9.00 6.59 -5.81
N HIS A 144 -10.14 5.94 -5.59
CA HIS A 144 -10.52 4.70 -6.26
C HIS A 144 -11.79 4.91 -7.08
N GLN A 145 -11.76 4.42 -8.31
CA GLN A 145 -12.89 4.55 -9.22
C GLN A 145 -14.16 3.87 -8.65
N PRO A 146 -15.35 4.44 -8.90
CA PRO A 146 -16.60 3.86 -8.43
C PRO A 146 -16.83 2.46 -8.97
N VAL A 147 -17.32 1.58 -8.10
CA VAL A 147 -17.84 0.25 -8.45
C VAL A 147 -19.37 0.25 -8.36
N PHE A 148 -20.05 -0.69 -9.01
CA PHE A 148 -21.50 -0.81 -8.87
C PHE A 148 -21.92 -1.07 -7.42
N PHE A 149 -23.02 -0.46 -6.99
CA PHE A 149 -23.50 -0.57 -5.61
C PHE A 149 -23.71 -2.02 -5.16
N HIS A 150 -24.28 -2.86 -6.00
CA HIS A 150 -24.51 -4.27 -5.66
C HIS A 150 -23.19 -5.03 -5.44
N ARG A 151 -22.16 -4.74 -6.25
CA ARG A 151 -20.81 -5.28 -6.05
C ARG A 151 -20.22 -4.85 -4.71
N PHE A 152 -20.37 -3.57 -4.38
CA PHE A 152 -19.92 -3.03 -3.09
C PHE A 152 -20.60 -3.73 -1.90
N GLN A 153 -21.91 -3.97 -1.95
CA GLN A 153 -22.63 -4.68 -0.89
C GLN A 153 -22.11 -6.11 -0.66
N LYS A 154 -21.74 -6.83 -1.73
CA LYS A 154 -21.13 -8.16 -1.61
C LYS A 154 -19.73 -8.11 -1.00
N VAL A 155 -18.93 -7.12 -1.40
CA VAL A 155 -17.54 -6.98 -0.94
C VAL A 155 -17.48 -6.56 0.52
N ILE A 156 -18.30 -5.59 0.93
CA ILE A 156 -18.24 -5.05 2.30
C ILE A 156 -18.55 -6.12 3.36
N GLN A 157 -19.43 -7.07 3.06
CA GLN A 157 -19.71 -8.19 3.97
C GLN A 157 -18.49 -9.09 4.18
N LYS A 158 -17.66 -9.26 3.14
CA LYS A 158 -16.43 -10.07 3.21
C LYS A 158 -15.26 -9.32 3.87
N GLU A 159 -15.22 -8.01 3.70
CA GLU A 159 -14.15 -7.16 4.25
C GLU A 159 -14.38 -6.75 5.71
N GLN A 160 -15.53 -7.10 6.30
CA GLN A 160 -15.81 -6.79 7.70
C GLN A 160 -15.01 -7.66 8.66
N ILE A 161 -14.42 -7.01 9.67
CA ILE A 161 -13.75 -7.68 10.78
C ILE A 161 -14.76 -8.34 11.71
N ALA A 162 -14.56 -9.62 12.02
CA ALA A 162 -15.35 -10.31 13.03
C ALA A 162 -14.96 -9.86 14.44
N LYS A 163 -15.86 -10.04 15.42
CA LYS A 163 -15.61 -9.63 16.80
C LYS A 163 -14.40 -10.37 17.39
N GLU A 164 -14.31 -11.66 17.11
CA GLU A 164 -13.24 -12.55 17.57
C GLU A 164 -11.88 -12.11 17.01
N GLU A 165 -11.85 -11.66 15.75
CA GLU A 165 -10.62 -11.17 15.10
C GLU A 165 -10.15 -9.83 15.70
N LEU A 166 -11.08 -9.00 16.16
CA LEU A 166 -10.76 -7.75 16.84
C LEU A 166 -10.13 -8.01 18.23
N GLU A 167 -10.61 -9.02 18.95
CA GLU A 167 -10.10 -9.40 20.28
C GLU A 167 -8.67 -9.94 20.24
N LEU A 168 -8.25 -10.55 19.14
CA LEU A 168 -6.88 -11.06 18.96
C LEU A 168 -5.83 -9.95 18.85
N ALA A 169 -6.23 -8.71 18.57
CA ALA A 169 -5.34 -7.54 18.45
C ALA A 169 -4.16 -7.72 17.47
N VAL A 170 -4.32 -8.59 16.46
CA VAL A 170 -3.32 -8.84 15.40
C VAL A 170 -3.61 -7.95 14.18
N PRO A 171 -2.58 -7.36 13.54
CA PRO A 171 -2.78 -6.63 12.30
C PRO A 171 -3.50 -7.46 11.24
N CYS A 172 -4.61 -6.94 10.71
CA CYS A 172 -5.39 -7.57 9.65
C CYS A 172 -5.88 -6.53 8.63
N GLU A 173 -6.15 -6.99 7.41
CA GLU A 173 -6.60 -6.14 6.30
C GLU A 173 -8.12 -5.85 6.36
N LYS A 174 -8.83 -6.38 7.36
CA LYS A 174 -10.27 -6.21 7.52
C LYS A 174 -10.65 -4.87 8.13
N TYR A 175 -11.84 -4.39 7.79
CA TYR A 175 -12.36 -3.09 8.17
C TYR A 175 -13.52 -3.23 9.16
N ARG A 176 -13.66 -2.24 10.05
CA ARG A 176 -14.91 -1.94 10.72
C ARG A 176 -15.67 -0.93 9.86
N PHE A 177 -16.91 -1.25 9.52
CA PHE A 177 -17.78 -0.39 8.72
C PHE A 177 -18.65 0.50 9.61
N PHE A 178 -18.84 1.75 9.19
CA PHE A 178 -19.70 2.75 9.80
C PHE A 178 -20.63 3.30 8.74
N SER A 179 -21.92 2.98 8.82
CA SER A 179 -22.93 3.43 7.85
C SER A 179 -23.30 4.89 7.98
N ASN A 180 -23.03 5.53 9.12
CA ASN A 180 -23.40 6.92 9.40
C ASN A 180 -24.88 7.21 9.07
N ASP A 181 -25.76 6.37 9.62
CA ASP A 181 -27.23 6.43 9.45
C ASP A 181 -27.72 6.23 8.01
N ILE A 182 -26.89 5.67 7.11
CA ILE A 182 -27.30 5.31 5.75
C ILE A 182 -27.89 3.91 5.72
N ASN A 183 -29.16 3.80 5.31
CA ASN A 183 -29.84 2.51 5.10
C ASN A 183 -29.64 2.02 3.66
N PHE A 184 -28.88 0.94 3.49
CA PHE A 184 -28.59 0.37 2.17
C PHE A 184 -29.78 -0.32 1.50
N SER A 185 -30.87 -0.54 2.25
CA SER A 185 -32.11 -1.10 1.70
C SER A 185 -33.05 -0.02 1.16
N ASP A 186 -32.82 1.24 1.54
CA ASP A 186 -33.63 2.38 1.11
C ASP A 186 -33.07 2.99 -0.17
N ARG A 187 -33.68 2.61 -1.30
CA ARG A 187 -33.23 3.04 -2.63
C ARG A 187 -33.42 4.54 -2.86
N GLU A 188 -34.51 5.12 -2.36
CA GLU A 188 -34.79 6.55 -2.53
C GLU A 188 -33.80 7.38 -1.71
N MET A 189 -33.51 6.96 -0.47
CA MET A 189 -32.46 7.57 0.34
C MET A 189 -31.10 7.53 -0.37
N LEU A 190 -30.72 6.38 -0.95
CA LEU A 190 -29.45 6.24 -1.67
C LEU A 190 -29.37 7.18 -2.88
N ILE A 191 -30.48 7.36 -3.62
CA ILE A 191 -30.56 8.32 -4.72
C ILE A 191 -30.37 9.74 -4.20
N ASP A 192 -30.97 10.12 -3.08
CA ASP A 192 -30.89 11.49 -2.54
C ASP A 192 -29.51 11.89 -2.04
N ILE A 193 -28.80 10.96 -1.42
CA ILE A 193 -27.47 11.22 -0.83
C ILE A 193 -26.33 11.04 -1.83
N ALA A 194 -26.60 10.53 -3.03
CA ALA A 194 -25.59 10.25 -4.03
C ALA A 194 -25.19 11.51 -4.79
N LEU A 195 -23.89 11.65 -5.04
CA LEU A 195 -23.31 12.69 -5.87
C LEU A 195 -23.65 12.46 -7.34
N GLU A 196 -24.02 13.52 -8.05
CA GLU A 196 -24.30 13.42 -9.48
C GLU A 196 -23.02 13.13 -10.27
N ARG A 197 -23.07 12.10 -11.11
CA ARG A 197 -21.96 11.64 -11.95
C ARG A 197 -22.40 11.49 -13.41
N ASP A 198 -21.54 11.97 -14.31
CA ASP A 198 -21.77 11.93 -15.75
C ASP A 198 -21.76 10.51 -16.35
N ILE A 199 -22.47 10.33 -17.48
CA ILE A 199 -22.50 9.07 -18.24
C ILE A 199 -21.18 8.91 -19.01
N VAL A 200 -20.48 7.81 -18.77
CA VAL A 200 -19.22 7.49 -19.46
C VAL A 200 -19.49 6.73 -20.76
N GLY A 201 -19.52 7.45 -21.89
CA GLY A 201 -19.60 6.90 -23.25
C GLY A 201 -18.22 6.63 -23.87
N GLY A 202 -17.29 5.99 -23.14
CA GLY A 202 -15.93 5.72 -23.61
C GLY A 202 -14.92 6.88 -23.46
N LYS A 203 -15.30 7.96 -22.77
CA LYS A 203 -14.41 9.07 -22.36
C LYS A 203 -14.16 9.03 -20.85
N GLU A 204 -13.12 9.70 -20.37
CA GLU A 204 -12.91 9.87 -18.93
C GLU A 204 -14.07 10.68 -18.31
N SER A 205 -14.56 10.23 -17.14
CA SER A 205 -15.63 10.93 -16.42
C SER A 205 -15.13 12.27 -15.89
N VAL A 206 -15.91 13.32 -16.14
CA VAL A 206 -15.62 14.67 -15.63
C VAL A 206 -15.70 14.68 -14.10
N PHE A 207 -16.67 13.97 -13.52
CA PHE A 207 -16.78 13.79 -12.08
C PHE A 207 -15.51 13.12 -11.51
N ASP A 208 -15.08 11.99 -12.07
CA ASP A 208 -13.92 11.24 -11.56
C ASP A 208 -12.63 12.08 -11.65
N MET A 209 -12.46 12.85 -12.73
CA MET A 209 -11.35 13.81 -12.88
C MET A 209 -11.37 14.88 -11.78
N LYS A 210 -12.54 15.46 -11.49
CA LYS A 210 -12.69 16.48 -10.43
C LYS A 210 -12.38 15.91 -9.04
N VAL A 211 -12.87 14.70 -8.72
CA VAL A 211 -12.55 14.02 -7.47
C VAL A 211 -11.04 13.76 -7.36
N TYR A 212 -10.41 13.28 -8.43
CA TYR A 212 -8.97 13.06 -8.47
C TYR A 212 -8.18 14.36 -8.25
N GLN A 213 -8.60 15.47 -8.86
CA GLN A 213 -8.00 16.78 -8.64
C GLN A 213 -8.16 17.27 -7.20
N ALA A 214 -9.34 17.10 -6.59
CA ALA A 214 -9.59 17.43 -5.19
C ALA A 214 -8.69 16.61 -4.25
N VAL A 215 -8.50 15.32 -4.53
CA VAL A 215 -7.56 14.47 -3.78
C VAL A 215 -6.12 14.97 -3.92
N LYS A 216 -5.69 15.32 -5.14
CA LYS A 216 -4.35 15.89 -5.38
C LYS A 216 -4.14 17.20 -4.64
N GLN A 217 -5.12 18.10 -4.67
CA GLN A 217 -5.08 19.37 -3.96
C GLN A 217 -5.01 19.16 -2.44
N TYR A 218 -5.84 18.27 -1.89
CA TYR A 218 -5.80 17.94 -0.46
C TYR A 218 -4.43 17.43 -0.03
N ARG A 219 -3.81 16.54 -0.82
CA ARG A 219 -2.44 16.05 -0.57
C ARG A 219 -1.43 17.19 -0.55
N GLN A 220 -1.47 18.10 -1.51
CA GLN A 220 -0.55 19.23 -1.56
C GLN A 220 -0.70 20.14 -0.34
N MET A 221 -1.93 20.40 0.10
CA MET A 221 -2.21 21.24 1.27
C MET A 221 -1.79 20.60 2.59
N LYS A 222 -1.95 19.28 2.75
CA LYS A 222 -1.82 18.62 4.06
C LYS A 222 -0.54 17.79 4.21
N PHE A 223 0.07 17.34 3.10
CA PHE A 223 1.13 16.31 3.10
C PHE A 223 2.48 16.79 2.52
N SER A 224 2.71 18.10 2.36
CA SER A 224 3.93 18.67 1.71
C SER A 224 5.28 18.16 2.23
N GLN A 225 5.33 17.65 3.45
CA GLN A 225 6.55 17.11 4.07
C GLN A 225 6.44 15.60 4.37
N LYS A 226 5.35 14.94 4.00
CA LYS A 226 5.11 13.54 4.35
C LYS A 226 5.60 12.63 3.24
N ASP A 227 6.22 11.53 3.63
CA ASP A 227 6.73 10.52 2.70
C ASP A 227 5.70 9.39 2.58
N VAL A 228 5.05 9.35 1.42
CA VAL A 228 4.03 8.33 1.07
C VAL A 228 4.59 6.90 1.10
N PHE A 229 5.91 6.74 1.00
CA PHE A 229 6.56 5.44 0.95
C PHE A 229 7.04 4.96 2.33
N SER A 230 6.78 5.71 3.39
CA SER A 230 7.30 5.41 4.75
C SER A 230 6.94 4.00 5.23
N ASN A 231 5.71 3.54 4.97
CA ASN A 231 5.28 2.19 5.35
C ASN A 231 6.00 1.10 4.56
N THR A 232 6.10 1.27 3.24
CA THR A 232 6.81 0.35 2.34
C THR A 232 8.29 0.28 2.70
N ALA A 233 8.92 1.43 2.94
CA ALA A 233 10.30 1.51 3.40
C ALA A 233 10.49 0.84 4.76
N ALA A 234 9.54 1.01 5.71
CA ALA A 234 9.60 0.35 7.02
C ALA A 234 9.50 -1.18 6.88
N LYS A 235 8.65 -1.69 5.99
CA LYS A 235 8.56 -3.12 5.68
C LYS A 235 9.87 -3.66 5.10
N CYS A 236 10.49 -2.92 4.17
CA CYS A 236 11.78 -3.29 3.58
C CYS A 236 12.89 -3.33 4.64
N LEU A 237 13.01 -2.27 5.46
CA LEU A 237 14.01 -2.21 6.53
C LEU A 237 13.77 -3.30 7.59
N LYS A 238 12.52 -3.60 7.93
CA LYS A 238 12.19 -4.69 8.83
C LYS A 238 12.78 -5.99 8.29
N ASP A 239 12.43 -6.37 7.05
CA ASP A 239 12.91 -7.62 6.45
C ASP A 239 14.44 -7.67 6.43
N LEU A 240 15.08 -6.65 5.86
CA LEU A 240 16.55 -6.59 5.71
C LEU A 240 17.30 -6.70 7.05
N ASN A 241 16.77 -6.15 8.13
CA ASN A 241 17.44 -6.15 9.44
C ASN A 241 17.11 -7.37 10.31
N THR A 242 16.05 -8.13 10.01
CA THR A 242 15.72 -9.36 10.76
C THR A 242 16.61 -10.57 10.39
N HIS A 243 17.44 -10.45 9.35
CA HIS A 243 18.22 -11.58 8.83
C HIS A 243 19.51 -11.83 9.62
N THR A 244 19.39 -12.64 10.67
CA THR A 244 20.52 -13.14 11.48
C THR A 244 21.15 -14.42 10.92
N SER A 245 20.57 -15.04 9.89
CA SER A 245 20.93 -16.38 9.43
C SER A 245 21.87 -16.42 8.22
N TRP A 246 22.03 -15.32 7.49
CA TRP A 246 22.84 -15.31 6.27
C TRP A 246 24.33 -15.28 6.59
N LYS A 247 25.06 -16.33 6.20
CA LYS A 247 26.53 -16.27 6.14
C LYS A 247 26.92 -15.55 4.86
N LYS A 248 28.10 -14.92 4.84
CA LYS A 248 28.62 -14.22 3.64
C LYS A 248 28.54 -15.06 2.36
N LYS A 249 28.77 -16.37 2.46
CA LYS A 249 28.69 -17.31 1.33
C LYS A 249 27.28 -17.41 0.73
N ASP A 250 26.24 -17.38 1.58
CA ASP A 250 24.86 -17.53 1.14
C ASP A 250 24.42 -16.26 0.41
N VAL A 251 24.87 -15.09 0.89
CA VAL A 251 24.63 -13.81 0.20
C VAL A 251 25.32 -13.77 -1.16
N TYR A 252 26.53 -14.32 -1.24
CA TYR A 252 27.25 -14.41 -2.50
C TYR A 252 26.54 -15.31 -3.53
N ILE A 253 25.95 -16.43 -3.10
CA ILE A 253 25.17 -17.31 -3.98
C ILE A 253 23.97 -16.55 -4.54
N ALA A 254 23.17 -15.89 -3.68
CA ALA A 254 22.02 -15.11 -4.12
C ALA A 254 22.40 -13.98 -5.10
N TYR A 255 23.55 -13.33 -4.84
CA TYR A 255 24.13 -12.34 -5.74
C TYR A 255 24.55 -12.94 -7.09
N ASP A 256 25.26 -14.07 -7.11
CA ASP A 256 25.71 -14.70 -8.35
C ASP A 256 24.53 -15.13 -9.23
N THR A 257 23.49 -15.68 -8.60
CA THR A 257 22.22 -16.01 -9.26
C THR A 257 21.57 -14.77 -9.87
N ALA A 258 21.42 -13.69 -9.10
CA ALA A 258 20.85 -12.44 -9.61
C ALA A 258 21.70 -11.82 -10.73
N LYS A 259 23.03 -11.86 -10.61
CA LYS A 259 23.96 -11.37 -11.64
C LYS A 259 23.78 -12.11 -12.96
N LYS A 260 23.69 -13.44 -12.92
CA LYS A 260 23.43 -14.27 -14.11
C LYS A 260 22.09 -13.92 -14.73
N LEU A 261 21.05 -13.77 -13.92
CA LEU A 261 19.71 -13.41 -14.39
C LEU A 261 19.70 -12.02 -15.05
N ILE A 262 20.27 -11.00 -14.40
CA ILE A 262 20.40 -9.64 -14.95
C ILE A 262 21.08 -9.68 -16.32
N LYS A 263 22.20 -10.41 -16.45
CA LYS A 263 22.90 -10.52 -17.74
C LYS A 263 22.11 -11.28 -18.81
N SER A 264 21.24 -12.20 -18.41
CA SER A 264 20.38 -12.92 -19.34
C SER A 264 19.27 -12.03 -19.93
N VAL A 265 18.72 -11.11 -19.12
CA VAL A 265 17.68 -10.16 -19.53
C VAL A 265 18.30 -8.94 -20.23
N TYR A 266 19.35 -8.36 -19.63
CA TYR A 266 20.08 -7.20 -20.13
C TYR A 266 21.51 -7.61 -20.50
N LYS A 267 21.71 -8.02 -21.76
CA LYS A 267 23.01 -8.50 -22.26
C LYS A 267 24.16 -7.49 -22.07
N ASN A 268 23.85 -6.21 -22.15
CA ASN A 268 24.82 -5.11 -22.02
C ASN A 268 24.93 -4.56 -20.59
N ALA A 269 24.31 -5.19 -19.60
CA ALA A 269 24.39 -4.72 -18.22
C ALA A 269 25.84 -4.75 -17.69
N TYR A 270 26.25 -3.65 -17.07
CA TYR A 270 27.61 -3.46 -16.57
C TYR A 270 27.61 -2.92 -15.13
N GLY A 271 28.78 -2.89 -14.51
CA GLY A 271 28.93 -2.42 -13.12
C GLY A 271 28.19 -3.28 -12.08
N ILE A 272 27.80 -4.51 -12.43
CA ILE A 272 27.09 -5.43 -11.53
C ILE A 272 27.99 -5.82 -10.36
N CYS A 273 27.72 -5.30 -9.18
CA CYS A 273 28.52 -5.54 -7.99
C CYS A 273 27.65 -5.71 -6.75
N TYR A 274 28.20 -6.43 -5.77
CA TYR A 274 27.62 -6.56 -4.44
C TYR A 274 28.52 -5.83 -3.44
N LYS A 275 27.99 -4.77 -2.82
CA LYS A 275 28.68 -3.95 -1.83
C LYS A 275 27.67 -3.39 -0.84
N ASP A 276 28.05 -3.26 0.43
CA ASP A 276 27.19 -2.65 1.46
C ASP A 276 25.80 -3.28 1.52
N THR A 277 25.74 -4.61 1.34
CA THR A 277 24.52 -5.43 1.33
C THR A 277 23.48 -5.10 0.26
N ARG A 278 23.90 -4.40 -0.79
CA ARG A 278 23.12 -4.19 -2.02
C ARG A 278 23.83 -4.77 -3.23
N ILE A 279 23.03 -5.19 -4.19
CA ILE A 279 23.41 -5.50 -5.56
C ILE A 279 23.06 -4.27 -6.38
N THR A 280 24.05 -3.69 -7.06
CA THR A 280 23.84 -2.54 -7.95
C THR A 280 24.26 -2.90 -9.36
N ALA A 281 23.54 -2.40 -10.36
CA ALA A 281 23.82 -2.65 -11.77
C ALA A 281 23.40 -1.48 -12.65
N TYR A 282 24.15 -1.19 -13.70
CA TYR A 282 23.66 -0.38 -14.81
C TYR A 282 23.03 -1.34 -15.82
N LEU A 283 21.71 -1.31 -15.94
CA LEU A 283 20.96 -2.15 -16.90
C LEU A 283 21.08 -1.57 -18.32
N THR A 284 21.02 -0.24 -18.40
CA THR A 284 21.31 0.61 -19.56
C THR A 284 22.08 1.85 -19.07
N PRO A 285 22.63 2.70 -19.96
CA PRO A 285 23.28 3.95 -19.54
C PRO A 285 22.39 4.87 -18.68
N GLU A 286 21.07 4.79 -18.88
CA GLU A 286 20.07 5.64 -18.20
C GLU A 286 19.40 4.94 -17.01
N ARG A 287 19.57 3.61 -16.87
CA ARG A 287 18.86 2.82 -15.85
C ARG A 287 19.82 2.18 -14.86
N PHE A 288 19.89 2.77 -13.67
CA PHE A 288 20.60 2.23 -12.52
C PHE A 288 19.66 1.43 -11.61
N LEU A 289 20.02 0.18 -11.35
CA LEU A 289 19.31 -0.72 -10.46
C LEU A 289 19.98 -0.74 -9.08
N THR A 290 19.19 -0.59 -8.03
CA THR A 290 19.56 -0.94 -6.65
C THR A 290 18.65 -2.03 -6.15
N MET A 291 19.24 -3.13 -5.70
CA MET A 291 18.55 -4.32 -5.23
C MET A 291 19.14 -4.77 -3.90
N TYR A 292 18.30 -5.17 -2.97
CA TYR A 292 18.73 -5.80 -1.72
C TYR A 292 18.34 -7.27 -1.69
N VAL A 293 19.03 -8.05 -0.86
CA VAL A 293 18.72 -9.47 -0.67
C VAL A 293 18.23 -9.66 0.76
N GLY A 294 16.99 -10.16 0.88
CA GLY A 294 16.33 -10.54 2.12
C GLY A 294 15.80 -11.98 2.07
N GLY A 295 14.79 -12.30 2.86
CA GLY A 295 14.28 -13.66 3.01
C GLY A 295 15.22 -14.63 3.73
N THR A 296 14.98 -15.93 3.54
CA THR A 296 15.78 -17.00 4.18
C THR A 296 16.78 -17.60 3.19
N ARG A 297 17.75 -18.38 3.67
CA ARG A 297 18.71 -19.07 2.80
C ARG A 297 18.03 -19.93 1.73
N ASP A 298 16.97 -20.65 2.10
CA ASP A 298 16.27 -21.57 1.21
C ASP A 298 15.23 -20.85 0.34
N ARG A 299 14.84 -19.63 0.73
CA ARG A 299 13.87 -18.79 0.02
C ARG A 299 14.38 -17.34 0.01
N PRO A 300 15.40 -17.02 -0.82
CA PRO A 300 15.92 -15.68 -0.92
C PRO A 300 14.87 -14.77 -1.57
N LEU A 301 14.77 -13.55 -1.07
CA LEU A 301 13.92 -12.50 -1.64
C LEU A 301 14.80 -11.37 -2.16
N TYR A 302 14.48 -10.88 -3.35
CA TYR A 302 15.11 -9.75 -3.99
C TYR A 302 14.21 -8.53 -3.81
N ILE A 303 14.70 -7.54 -3.07
CA ILE A 303 13.93 -6.35 -2.74
C ILE A 303 14.35 -5.21 -3.67
N ILE A 304 13.41 -4.75 -4.50
CA ILE A 304 13.63 -3.70 -5.51
C ILE A 304 12.42 -2.76 -5.49
N ASP A 305 12.66 -1.46 -5.35
CA ASP A 305 11.62 -0.41 -5.39
C ASP A 305 10.44 -0.64 -4.43
N GLY A 306 10.68 -1.34 -3.31
CA GLY A 306 9.66 -1.72 -2.34
C GLY A 306 8.96 -3.06 -2.58
N ASN A 307 9.23 -3.72 -3.72
CA ASN A 307 8.73 -5.06 -4.05
C ASN A 307 9.60 -6.15 -3.45
N PHE A 308 8.99 -7.28 -3.08
CA PHE A 308 9.67 -8.47 -2.56
C PHE A 308 9.51 -9.60 -3.56
N LEU A 309 10.59 -9.95 -4.26
CA LEU A 309 10.54 -10.81 -5.43
C LEU A 309 11.27 -12.13 -5.16
N THR A 310 10.64 -13.24 -5.52
CA THR A 310 11.34 -14.53 -5.71
C THR A 310 12.25 -14.46 -6.95
N ILE A 311 13.10 -15.47 -7.18
CA ILE A 311 13.97 -15.47 -8.36
C ILE A 311 13.16 -15.56 -9.67
N GLU A 312 12.05 -16.29 -9.64
CA GLU A 312 11.11 -16.42 -10.77
C GLU A 312 10.48 -15.06 -11.08
N GLN A 313 9.93 -14.39 -10.06
CA GLN A 313 9.32 -13.06 -10.20
C GLN A 313 10.32 -11.97 -10.58
N LEU A 314 11.58 -12.10 -10.13
CA LEU A 314 12.64 -11.15 -10.46
C LEU A 314 12.86 -11.09 -11.97
N LYS A 315 12.77 -12.22 -12.67
CA LYS A 315 12.96 -12.26 -14.12
C LYS A 315 11.93 -11.39 -14.82
N ASP A 316 10.65 -11.58 -14.51
CA ASP A 316 9.55 -10.86 -15.14
C ASP A 316 9.60 -9.37 -14.78
N TYR A 317 9.90 -9.06 -13.51
CA TYR A 317 10.09 -7.68 -13.06
C TYR A 317 11.22 -6.97 -13.81
N LEU A 318 12.36 -7.65 -14.01
CA LEU A 318 13.47 -7.11 -14.79
C LEU A 318 13.07 -6.85 -16.24
N MET A 319 12.20 -7.66 -16.85
CA MET A 319 11.73 -7.38 -18.22
C MET A 319 10.83 -6.15 -18.27
N SER A 320 9.97 -5.93 -17.27
CA SER A 320 9.07 -4.77 -17.21
C SER A 320 9.75 -3.46 -16.80
N LEU A 321 10.98 -3.50 -16.29
CA LEU A 321 11.67 -2.33 -15.71
C LEU A 321 11.89 -1.17 -16.69
N GLN A 322 11.84 -1.42 -18.01
CA GLN A 322 11.93 -0.35 -19.01
C GLN A 322 10.70 0.59 -18.96
N GLU A 323 9.54 0.04 -18.61
CA GLU A 323 8.26 0.76 -18.60
C GLU A 323 7.95 1.36 -17.22
N LEU A 324 8.63 0.88 -16.17
CA LEU A 324 8.41 1.34 -14.80
C LEU A 324 9.21 2.63 -14.51
N PRO A 325 8.65 3.62 -13.80
CA PRO A 325 9.39 4.80 -13.39
C PRO A 325 10.56 4.43 -12.47
N VAL A 326 11.62 5.24 -12.48
CA VAL A 326 12.69 5.13 -11.47
C VAL A 326 12.09 5.49 -10.11
N VAL A 327 12.55 4.81 -9.05
CA VAL A 327 12.02 4.98 -7.70
C VAL A 327 13.14 5.49 -6.75
N PRO A 328 13.47 6.80 -6.79
CA PRO A 328 14.64 7.34 -6.07
C PRO A 328 14.58 7.12 -4.56
N TRP A 329 13.38 7.22 -3.98
CA TRP A 329 13.19 7.06 -2.54
C TRP A 329 13.71 5.72 -2.03
N PHE A 330 13.66 4.65 -2.84
CA PHE A 330 14.05 3.32 -2.39
C PHE A 330 15.54 3.28 -2.03
N ALA A 331 16.41 3.80 -2.90
CA ALA A 331 17.84 3.88 -2.64
C ALA A 331 18.20 4.86 -1.51
N ASP A 332 17.43 5.94 -1.38
CA ASP A 332 17.66 6.99 -0.38
C ASP A 332 17.21 6.58 1.04
N LYS A 333 16.06 5.90 1.13
CA LYS A 333 15.39 5.59 2.40
C LYS A 333 15.64 4.18 2.90
N VAL A 334 15.81 3.22 2.00
CA VAL A 334 16.03 1.81 2.34
C VAL A 334 17.52 1.54 2.26
N GLN A 335 18.24 1.88 3.32
CA GLN A 335 19.61 1.41 3.54
C GLN A 335 19.63 0.53 4.78
N PRO A 336 20.07 -0.73 4.69
CA PRO A 336 20.11 -1.62 5.82
C PRO A 336 21.04 -1.04 6.89
N TYR A 337 20.48 -0.78 8.07
CA TYR A 337 21.21 -0.33 9.24
C TYR A 337 21.83 -1.55 9.92
N ILE A 338 22.84 -2.08 9.25
CA ILE A 338 23.67 -3.10 9.85
C ILE A 338 24.45 -2.36 10.93
N GLU A 339 24.25 -2.76 12.19
CA GLU A 339 25.33 -2.66 13.17
C GLU A 339 26.50 -3.44 12.58
N VAL A 340 27.26 -2.80 11.69
CA VAL A 340 28.64 -3.17 11.51
C VAL A 340 29.18 -2.84 12.89
N ARG A 341 29.17 -3.83 13.77
CA ARG A 341 30.17 -3.94 14.82
C ARG A 341 31.47 -3.82 14.03
N LYS A 342 31.92 -2.59 13.79
CA LYS A 342 33.29 -2.33 13.38
C LYS A 342 34.04 -3.10 14.43
N PRO A 343 34.78 -4.17 14.07
CA PRO A 343 35.57 -4.85 15.08
C PRO A 343 36.33 -3.73 15.75
N GLN A 344 36.05 -3.48 17.04
CA GLN A 344 36.74 -2.45 17.78
C GLN A 344 38.20 -2.75 17.50
N LYS A 345 38.89 -1.86 16.78
CA LYS A 345 40.29 -2.06 16.49
C LYS A 345 40.90 -2.15 17.88
N ALA A 346 41.28 -3.36 18.28
CA ALA A 346 41.92 -3.60 19.55
C ALA A 346 42.94 -2.48 19.72
N SER A 347 42.88 -1.76 20.84
CA SER A 347 43.76 -0.62 21.07
C SER A 347 45.20 -1.04 20.85
N LYS A 348 46.10 -0.10 20.53
CA LYS A 348 47.53 -0.41 20.33
C LYS A 348 48.10 -1.24 21.51
N ALA A 349 47.61 -0.98 22.72
CA ALA A 349 47.87 -1.75 23.92
C ALA A 349 47.33 -3.20 23.85
N GLN A 350 46.07 -3.42 23.47
CA GLN A 350 45.50 -4.77 23.33
C GLN A 350 46.17 -5.59 22.20
N ARG A 351 46.59 -4.96 21.10
CA ARG A 351 47.37 -5.62 20.03
C ARG A 351 48.74 -6.07 20.52
N ASN A 352 49.41 -5.24 21.32
CA ASN A 352 50.72 -5.58 21.90
C ASN A 352 50.61 -6.75 22.89
N VAL A 353 49.58 -6.80 23.73
CA VAL A 353 49.35 -7.92 24.66
C VAL A 353 49.05 -9.23 23.92
N LEU A 354 48.23 -9.19 22.86
CA LEU A 354 47.93 -10.36 22.02
C LEU A 354 49.16 -10.88 21.25
N GLN A 355 50.04 -9.99 20.78
CA GLN A 355 51.31 -10.37 20.17
C GLN A 355 52.30 -10.92 21.19
N TRP A 356 52.32 -10.39 22.42
CA TRP A 356 53.20 -10.87 23.49
C TRP A 356 52.82 -12.29 23.95
N ASN A 357 51.52 -12.58 24.07
CA ASN A 357 51.02 -13.92 24.39
C ASN A 357 51.28 -14.95 23.28
N LYS A 358 51.25 -14.55 22.00
CA LYS A 358 51.65 -15.42 20.88
C LYS A 358 53.15 -15.74 20.88
N LYS A 359 54.01 -14.79 21.28
CA LYS A 359 55.47 -15.05 21.43
C LYS A 359 55.78 -16.01 22.58
N ARG A 360 55.03 -15.97 23.69
CA ARG A 360 55.19 -16.93 24.81
C ARG A 360 54.78 -18.36 24.43
N LYS A 361 53.70 -18.56 23.67
CA LYS A 361 53.28 -19.90 23.21
C LYS A 361 54.22 -20.57 22.20
N LYS A 362 55.12 -19.81 21.54
CA LYS A 362 56.14 -20.37 20.63
C LYS A 362 57.44 -20.81 21.32
N LYS A 363 57.65 -20.51 22.61
CA LYS A 363 58.73 -21.13 23.39
C LYS A 363 58.22 -22.45 23.96
N LYS A 364 58.45 -23.55 23.22
CA LYS A 364 58.34 -24.91 23.78
C LYS A 364 59.28 -25.05 25.00
N PRO A 365 58.93 -25.86 26.01
CA PRO A 365 59.86 -26.17 27.08
C PRO A 365 61.07 -26.92 26.50
N ARG A 366 62.28 -26.51 26.92
CA ARG A 366 63.49 -27.32 26.74
C ARG A 366 63.22 -28.67 27.41
N LYS A 367 63.40 -29.77 26.68
CA LYS A 367 63.54 -31.09 27.28
C LYS A 367 64.79 -31.05 28.16
N GLU A 368 64.62 -31.25 29.46
CA GLU A 368 65.70 -31.65 30.35
C GLU A 368 66.01 -33.13 30.15
N LYS A 369 67.26 -33.48 30.46
CA LYS A 369 68.00 -34.68 30.06
C LYS A 369 67.38 -35.99 30.53
#